data_AF-A0A1H6FUX2-F1
#
_entry.id   AF-A0A1H6FUX2-F1
#
_cell.length_a   1.000
_cell.length_b   1.000
_cell.length_c   1.000
_cell.angle_alpha   90.00
_cell.angle_beta   90.00
_cell.angle_gamma   90.00
#
_symmetry.space_group_name_H-M   'P 1'
#
loop_
_entity.id
_entity.type
_entity.pdbx_description
1 polymer ?
#
loop_
_entity_poly.entity_id
_entity_poly.type
_entity_poly.pdbx_seq_one_letter_code
_entity_poly.pdbx_strand_id
1 'polypeptide(L)'
;MGKSDTRAGWTIAAAFALLVPAVAGATDDTAGESDRFFMAEAEGACRNGDFPAFLWPFANSRAVRERYSAPAIRSGAPTTARELPANRYLAADDFPVVMIDYSYVTGASARRFDAPGGGDPHELVYVQVDFSTPSEGVERVDWMPGRFEPGEGDGPGTLIEKTGAGGHLHFRRVADCWQLVEDIRNPEAGG
;
A
#
# COMPACT_ATOMS: atom_id res chain seq x y z
N MET A 1 83.23 19.68 24.60
CA MET A 1 84.10 18.95 25.54
C MET A 1 83.22 18.45 26.69
N GLY A 2 83.16 17.13 26.93
CA GLY A 2 82.48 16.49 28.07
C GLY A 2 80.95 16.34 27.91
N LYS A 3 80.35 15.19 27.54
CA LYS A 3 80.34 13.80 28.09
C LYS A 3 79.26 13.61 29.17
N SER A 4 78.16 12.95 28.74
CA SER A 4 77.37 11.84 29.34
C SER A 4 76.95 11.90 30.84
N ASP A 5 75.84 11.37 31.36
CA ASP A 5 75.03 10.18 31.07
C ASP A 5 73.70 10.16 31.90
N THR A 6 72.77 9.26 31.50
CA THR A 6 71.72 8.57 32.31
C THR A 6 70.51 9.37 32.84
N ARG A 7 69.26 8.87 32.91
CA ARG A 7 68.66 7.52 33.00
C ARG A 7 67.16 7.63 32.60
N ALA A 8 66.65 6.74 31.76
CA ALA A 8 65.69 5.68 32.11
C ALA A 8 64.33 6.09 32.71
N GLY A 9 63.28 5.98 31.88
CA GLY A 9 62.19 5.07 32.19
C GLY A 9 60.76 5.64 32.27
N TRP A 10 59.83 4.74 31.90
CA TRP A 10 58.40 4.66 32.26
C TRP A 10 57.34 5.14 31.25
N THR A 11 56.91 4.16 30.43
CA THR A 11 55.52 3.69 30.20
C THR A 11 54.39 4.64 29.78
N ILE A 12 54.01 4.49 28.50
CA ILE A 12 52.69 4.12 27.94
C ILE A 12 51.42 4.71 28.58
N ALA A 13 50.71 5.52 27.79
CA ALA A 13 49.25 5.42 27.64
C ALA A 13 48.85 5.91 26.24
N ALA A 14 48.91 5.02 25.24
CA ALA A 14 48.31 5.27 23.94
C ALA A 14 46.81 5.02 24.06
N ALA A 15 46.01 6.09 24.08
CA ALA A 15 44.57 6.01 23.96
C ALA A 15 44.22 5.55 22.53
N PHE A 16 43.92 4.27 22.37
CA PHE A 16 43.28 3.75 21.16
C PHE A 16 41.84 4.29 21.11
N ALA A 17 41.65 5.38 20.37
CA ALA A 17 40.34 5.78 19.90
C ALA A 17 39.86 4.72 18.89
N LEU A 18 39.05 3.77 19.37
CA LEU A 18 38.32 2.86 18.50
C LEU A 18 37.28 3.68 17.73
N LEU A 19 37.57 3.94 16.47
CA LEU A 19 36.59 4.30 15.45
C LEU A 19 35.55 3.18 15.37
N VAL A 20 34.39 3.39 15.99
CA VAL A 20 33.20 2.59 15.72
C VAL A 20 32.61 3.16 14.42
N PRO A 21 32.60 2.43 13.29
CA PRO A 21 31.78 2.84 12.17
C PRO A 21 30.32 2.72 12.63
N ALA A 22 29.64 3.86 12.70
CA ALA A 22 28.19 3.88 12.81
C ALA A 22 27.65 3.22 11.54
N VAL A 23 27.24 1.95 11.65
CA VAL A 23 26.43 1.28 10.64
C VAL A 23 25.07 1.98 10.71
N ALA A 24 24.90 3.02 9.90
CA ALA A 24 23.60 3.60 9.65
C ALA A 24 22.73 2.50 9.04
N GLY A 25 21.60 2.24 9.70
CA GLY A 25 20.75 1.07 9.48
C GLY A 25 20.28 0.94 8.04
N ALA A 26 20.32 -0.31 7.56
CA ALA A 26 19.54 -0.74 6.43
C ALA A 26 18.05 -0.59 6.76
N THR A 27 17.40 0.41 6.19
CA THR A 27 15.93 0.54 6.16
C THR A 27 15.39 0.39 4.73
N ASP A 28 16.20 -0.12 3.80
CA ASP A 28 15.84 -0.19 2.37
C ASP A 28 15.50 -1.63 1.89
N ASP A 29 15.70 -2.66 2.72
CA ASP A 29 15.46 -4.06 2.33
C ASP A 29 14.02 -4.54 2.61
N THR A 30 13.28 -3.90 3.52
CA THR A 30 11.91 -4.31 3.87
C THR A 30 10.90 -3.98 2.78
N ALA A 31 11.07 -2.87 2.06
CA ALA A 31 10.26 -2.56 0.89
C ALA A 31 10.45 -3.62 -0.22
N GLY A 32 11.67 -4.18 -0.35
CA GLY A 32 11.99 -5.16 -1.38
C GLY A 32 11.44 -6.58 -1.16
N GLU A 33 11.27 -7.04 0.08
CA GLU A 33 10.70 -8.38 0.35
C GLU A 33 9.17 -8.39 0.28
N SER A 34 8.51 -7.41 0.90
CA SER A 34 7.05 -7.29 0.84
C SER A 34 6.55 -7.08 -0.59
N ASP A 35 7.21 -6.25 -1.39
CA ASP A 35 6.82 -6.05 -2.78
C ASP A 35 7.02 -7.31 -3.64
N ARG A 36 8.08 -8.08 -3.40
CA ARG A 36 8.29 -9.37 -4.09
C ARG A 36 7.19 -10.37 -3.74
N PHE A 37 6.79 -10.43 -2.48
CA PHE A 37 5.69 -11.26 -2.04
C PHE A 37 4.38 -10.88 -2.74
N PHE A 38 3.99 -9.61 -2.69
CA PHE A 38 2.76 -9.15 -3.34
C PHE A 38 2.79 -9.32 -4.88
N MET A 39 3.94 -9.14 -5.52
CA MET A 39 4.09 -9.45 -6.95
C MET A 39 3.82 -10.93 -7.24
N ALA A 40 4.37 -11.86 -6.46
CA ALA A 40 4.15 -13.29 -6.65
C ALA A 40 2.67 -13.68 -6.47
N GLU A 41 2.00 -13.09 -5.48
CA GLU A 41 0.56 -13.28 -5.24
C GLU A 41 -0.28 -12.73 -6.41
N ALA A 42 0.03 -11.53 -6.90
CA ALA A 42 -0.67 -10.93 -8.06
C ALA A 42 -0.50 -11.78 -9.33
N GLU A 43 0.72 -12.26 -9.60
CA GLU A 43 0.99 -13.15 -10.72
C GLU A 43 0.27 -14.50 -10.57
N GLY A 44 0.21 -15.04 -9.35
CA GLY A 44 -0.54 -16.26 -9.02
C GLY A 44 -2.03 -16.11 -9.32
N ALA A 45 -2.63 -15.03 -8.83
CA ALA A 45 -4.03 -14.69 -9.08
C ALA A 45 -4.34 -14.55 -10.58
N CYS A 46 -3.45 -13.89 -11.35
CA CYS A 46 -3.60 -13.76 -12.80
C CYS A 46 -3.53 -15.11 -13.54
N ARG A 47 -2.61 -16.00 -13.18
CA ARG A 47 -2.54 -17.35 -13.76
C ARG A 47 -3.79 -18.17 -13.47
N ASN A 48 -4.38 -18.00 -12.29
CA ASN A 48 -5.55 -18.76 -11.84
C ASN A 48 -6.89 -18.16 -12.32
N GLY A 49 -6.88 -16.94 -12.87
CA GLY A 49 -8.12 -16.24 -13.23
C GLY A 49 -8.94 -15.82 -12.00
N ASP A 50 -8.29 -15.64 -10.85
CA ASP A 50 -8.92 -15.25 -9.59
C ASP A 50 -8.77 -13.74 -9.35
N PHE A 51 -9.73 -12.96 -9.84
CA PHE A 51 -9.70 -11.50 -9.68
C PHE A 51 -9.83 -11.04 -8.22
N PRO A 52 -10.72 -11.61 -7.37
CA PRO A 52 -10.75 -11.28 -5.95
C PRO A 52 -9.39 -11.47 -5.26
N ALA A 53 -8.67 -12.55 -5.55
CA ALA A 53 -7.32 -12.77 -5.01
C ALA A 53 -6.29 -11.76 -5.57
N PHE A 54 -6.48 -11.27 -6.80
CA PHE A 54 -5.62 -10.25 -7.40
C PHE A 54 -5.77 -8.86 -6.74
N LEU A 55 -6.97 -8.51 -6.27
CA LEU A 55 -7.21 -7.18 -5.71
C LEU A 55 -6.35 -6.90 -4.46
N TRP A 56 -6.14 -7.90 -3.61
CA TRP A 56 -5.36 -7.74 -2.38
C TRP A 56 -3.91 -7.25 -2.62
N PRO A 57 -3.05 -7.97 -3.38
CA PRO A 57 -1.71 -7.50 -3.66
C PRO A 57 -1.71 -6.18 -4.44
N PHE A 58 -2.70 -5.94 -5.30
CA PHE A 58 -2.86 -4.67 -6.01
C PHE A 58 -3.15 -3.50 -5.05
N ALA A 59 -4.03 -3.71 -4.07
CA ALA A 59 -4.38 -2.70 -3.07
C ALA A 59 -3.21 -2.42 -2.10
N ASN A 60 -2.39 -3.42 -1.79
CA ASN A 60 -1.39 -3.33 -0.74
C ASN A 60 0.02 -2.99 -1.23
N SER A 61 0.37 -3.20 -2.51
CA SER A 61 1.71 -2.90 -3.03
C SER A 61 1.70 -1.85 -4.14
N ARG A 62 2.53 -0.82 -3.96
CA ARG A 62 2.79 0.19 -4.99
C ARG A 62 3.44 -0.43 -6.22
N ALA A 63 4.39 -1.35 -6.04
CA ALA A 63 5.07 -2.02 -7.14
C ALA A 63 4.07 -2.81 -8.01
N VAL A 64 3.11 -3.51 -7.39
CA VAL A 64 2.03 -4.21 -8.11
C VAL A 64 1.18 -3.21 -8.89
N ARG A 65 0.79 -2.06 -8.29
CA ARG A 65 0.07 -1.02 -9.03
C ARG A 65 0.86 -0.44 -10.20
N GLU A 66 2.17 -0.24 -10.04
CA GLU A 66 3.06 0.21 -11.12
C GLU A 66 3.10 -0.79 -12.28
N ARG A 67 3.07 -2.09 -11.99
CA ARG A 67 3.08 -3.16 -13.02
C ARG A 67 1.74 -3.37 -13.71
N TYR A 68 0.64 -3.23 -12.98
CA TYR A 68 -0.71 -3.61 -13.40
C TYR A 68 -1.68 -2.42 -13.49
N SER A 69 -1.17 -1.21 -13.68
CA SER A 69 -2.00 -0.09 -14.13
C SER A 69 -1.92 0.06 -15.65
N ALA A 70 -3.03 0.41 -16.29
CA ALA A 70 -3.01 0.78 -17.69
C ALA A 70 -2.17 2.07 -17.88
N PRO A 71 -1.59 2.31 -19.08
CA PRO A 71 -0.80 3.52 -19.34
C PRO A 71 -1.54 4.84 -19.05
N ALA A 72 -2.87 4.80 -19.16
CA ALA A 72 -3.78 5.89 -18.85
C ALA A 72 -4.97 5.37 -18.04
N ILE A 73 -5.33 6.08 -16.98
CA ILE A 73 -6.36 5.71 -16.01
C ILE A 73 -7.38 6.84 -15.96
N ARG A 74 -8.65 6.51 -16.15
CA ARG A 74 -9.74 7.46 -15.94
C ARG A 74 -9.98 7.63 -14.44
N SER A 75 -9.79 8.83 -13.91
CA SER A 75 -9.91 9.08 -12.47
C SER A 75 -10.58 10.40 -12.11
N GLY A 76 -11.34 10.40 -11.02
CA GLY A 76 -12.06 11.56 -10.48
C GLY A 76 -13.49 11.24 -10.06
N ALA A 77 -14.34 12.25 -9.95
CA ALA A 77 -15.77 12.03 -9.68
C ALA A 77 -16.52 11.59 -10.95
N PRO A 78 -17.67 10.90 -10.85
CA PRO A 78 -18.35 10.30 -12.01
C PRO A 78 -18.52 11.24 -13.22
N THR A 79 -18.87 12.50 -12.96
CA THR A 79 -19.13 13.52 -13.99
C THR A 79 -17.92 14.36 -14.38
N THR A 80 -16.82 14.32 -13.61
CA THR A 80 -15.62 15.15 -13.81
C THR A 80 -14.35 14.32 -13.99
N ALA A 81 -14.46 12.99 -14.02
CA ALA A 81 -13.35 12.09 -14.19
C ALA A 81 -12.65 12.33 -15.53
N ARG A 82 -11.33 12.33 -15.47
CA ARG A 82 -10.44 12.62 -16.58
C ARG A 82 -9.41 11.52 -16.72
N GLU A 83 -8.89 11.37 -17.92
CA GLU A 83 -7.79 10.46 -18.17
C GLU A 83 -6.48 11.04 -17.61
N LEU A 84 -5.77 10.26 -16.81
CA LEU A 84 -4.48 10.59 -16.22
C LEU A 84 -3.44 9.59 -16.71
N PRO A 85 -2.23 10.03 -17.10
CA PRO A 85 -1.11 9.12 -17.29
C PRO A 85 -0.82 8.34 -15.99
N ALA A 86 -0.50 7.05 -16.12
CA ALA A 86 -0.30 6.14 -14.99
C ALA A 86 0.69 6.69 -13.95
N ASN A 87 1.81 7.25 -14.40
CA ASN A 87 2.81 7.84 -13.51
C ASN A 87 2.26 9.00 -12.67
N ARG A 88 1.34 9.80 -13.22
CA ARG A 88 0.70 10.90 -12.49
C ARG A 88 -0.33 10.38 -11.48
N TYR A 89 -1.09 9.35 -11.83
CA TYR A 89 -2.01 8.69 -10.91
C TYR A 89 -1.25 8.07 -9.73
N LEU A 90 -0.23 7.26 -10.02
CA LEU A 90 0.57 6.56 -9.01
C LEU A 90 1.40 7.50 -8.13
N ALA A 91 1.83 8.66 -8.66
CA ALA A 91 2.53 9.68 -7.88
C ALA A 91 1.65 10.35 -6.82
N ALA A 92 0.31 10.32 -6.96
CA ALA A 92 -0.59 10.84 -5.93
C ALA A 92 -0.63 9.95 -4.68
N ASP A 93 -0.25 8.67 -4.82
CA ASP A 93 -0.22 7.66 -3.75
C ASP A 93 -1.53 7.59 -2.93
N ASP A 94 -2.66 7.72 -3.65
CA ASP A 94 -3.97 7.94 -3.04
C ASP A 94 -4.97 6.83 -3.37
N PHE A 95 -4.50 5.62 -3.72
CA PHE A 95 -5.35 4.47 -4.03
C PHE A 95 -6.40 4.26 -2.92
N PRO A 96 -7.69 4.01 -3.27
CA PRO A 96 -8.79 4.27 -2.35
C PRO A 96 -8.98 3.22 -1.25
N VAL A 97 -8.47 2.00 -1.44
CA VAL A 97 -8.66 0.89 -0.50
C VAL A 97 -7.35 0.15 -0.24
N VAL A 98 -7.22 -0.39 0.97
CA VAL A 98 -6.12 -1.27 1.41
C VAL A 98 -6.75 -2.39 2.24
N MET A 99 -6.19 -3.60 2.20
CA MET A 99 -6.61 -4.67 3.10
C MET A 99 -5.68 -4.76 4.31
N ILE A 100 -6.25 -4.81 5.51
CA ILE A 100 -5.55 -5.06 6.79
C ILE A 100 -6.32 -6.16 7.50
N ASP A 101 -5.65 -7.23 7.91
CA ASP A 101 -6.23 -8.38 8.63
C ASP A 101 -7.57 -8.85 8.02
N TYR A 102 -7.53 -9.17 6.72
CA TYR A 102 -8.69 -9.65 5.93
C TYR A 102 -9.85 -8.65 5.79
N SER A 103 -9.67 -7.40 6.23
CA SER A 103 -10.67 -6.34 6.13
C SER A 103 -10.21 -5.24 5.19
N TYR A 104 -11.06 -4.82 4.26
CA TYR A 104 -10.77 -3.61 3.48
C TYR A 104 -11.06 -2.36 4.32
N VAL A 105 -10.13 -1.42 4.24
CA VAL A 105 -10.23 -0.08 4.83
C VAL A 105 -9.95 0.96 3.76
N THR A 106 -10.31 2.22 4.01
CA THR A 106 -9.92 3.29 3.10
C THR A 106 -8.39 3.47 3.11
N GLY A 107 -7.79 3.74 1.95
CA GLY A 107 -6.36 4.01 1.87
C GLY A 107 -5.95 5.23 2.69
N ALA A 108 -6.85 6.21 2.83
CA ALA A 108 -6.61 7.37 3.68
C ALA A 108 -6.52 7.02 5.18
N SER A 109 -7.38 6.12 5.68
CA SER A 109 -7.27 5.65 7.07
C SER A 109 -6.07 4.75 7.29
N ALA A 110 -5.74 3.87 6.35
CA ALA A 110 -4.54 3.03 6.43
C ALA A 110 -3.27 3.88 6.55
N ARG A 111 -3.11 4.91 5.71
CA ARG A 111 -1.96 5.83 5.79
C ARG A 111 -1.86 6.58 7.12
N ARG A 112 -2.99 6.90 7.77
CA ARG A 112 -2.98 7.50 9.12
C ARG A 112 -2.56 6.49 10.17
N PHE A 113 -3.11 5.28 10.10
CA PHE A 113 -2.76 4.17 10.96
C PHE A 113 -1.26 3.83 10.89
N ASP A 114 -0.67 3.81 9.70
CA ASP A 114 0.75 3.49 9.48
C ASP A 114 1.72 4.66 9.76
N ALA A 115 1.20 5.88 9.94
CA ALA A 115 2.05 7.06 10.15
C ALA A 115 2.78 7.00 11.50
N PRO A 116 3.94 7.67 11.66
CA PRO A 116 4.61 7.78 12.96
C PRO A 116 3.67 8.36 14.03
N GLY A 117 3.45 7.61 15.11
CA GLY A 117 2.50 7.96 16.16
C GLY A 117 1.05 7.54 15.90
N GLY A 118 0.78 6.83 14.80
CA GLY A 118 -0.47 6.14 14.53
C GLY A 118 -0.57 4.78 15.24
N GLY A 119 -1.28 3.84 14.64
CA GLY A 119 -1.50 2.49 15.17
C GLY A 119 -2.76 2.33 16.02
N ASP A 120 -3.60 3.37 16.12
CA ASP A 120 -4.93 3.26 16.76
C ASP A 120 -5.93 2.61 15.78
N PRO A 121 -6.41 1.39 16.03
CA PRO A 121 -7.37 0.72 15.15
C PRO A 121 -8.71 1.47 15.02
N HIS A 122 -9.04 2.37 15.96
CA HIS A 122 -10.24 3.20 15.87
C HIS A 122 -10.18 4.26 14.77
N GLU A 123 -9.00 4.54 14.21
CA GLU A 123 -8.82 5.44 13.07
C GLU A 123 -9.10 4.77 11.71
N LEU A 124 -9.20 3.43 11.69
CA LEU A 124 -9.51 2.65 10.49
C LEU A 124 -10.96 2.85 10.06
N VAL A 125 -11.13 3.26 8.81
CA VAL A 125 -12.45 3.39 8.18
C VAL A 125 -12.66 2.16 7.32
N TYR A 126 -13.48 1.22 7.80
CA TYR A 126 -13.78 -0.02 7.12
C TYR A 126 -14.64 0.19 5.88
N VAL A 127 -14.44 -0.68 4.90
CA VAL A 127 -15.02 -0.59 3.56
C VAL A 127 -15.62 -1.93 3.17
N GLN A 128 -16.86 -1.91 2.72
CA GLN A 128 -17.49 -3.02 2.02
C GLN A 128 -16.93 -3.03 0.60
N VAL A 129 -16.48 -4.19 0.14
CA VAL A 129 -16.01 -4.38 -1.23
C VAL A 129 -16.88 -5.43 -1.91
N ASP A 130 -17.47 -5.06 -3.03
CA ASP A 130 -18.30 -5.94 -3.85
C ASP A 130 -17.68 -6.10 -5.25
N PHE A 131 -17.63 -7.33 -5.74
CA PHE A 131 -17.05 -7.67 -7.03
C PHE A 131 -18.14 -7.95 -8.05
N SER A 132 -17.95 -7.47 -9.28
CA SER A 132 -18.81 -7.82 -10.41
C SER A 132 -18.05 -7.82 -11.74
N THR A 133 -18.56 -8.54 -12.74
CA THR A 133 -17.98 -8.62 -14.08
C THR A 133 -18.98 -8.01 -15.08
N PRO A 134 -19.04 -6.66 -15.22
CA PRO A 134 -20.09 -5.99 -16.01
C PRO A 134 -20.05 -6.33 -17.51
N SER A 135 -18.90 -6.76 -18.02
CA SER A 135 -18.72 -7.22 -19.40
C SER A 135 -17.52 -8.15 -19.48
N GLU A 136 -17.43 -8.95 -20.54
CA GLU A 136 -16.32 -9.89 -20.73
C GLU A 136 -14.96 -9.21 -20.59
N GLY A 137 -14.10 -9.76 -19.73
CA GLY A 137 -12.75 -9.24 -19.49
C GLY A 137 -12.70 -7.91 -18.75
N VAL A 138 -13.81 -7.44 -18.17
CA VAL A 138 -13.83 -6.27 -17.29
C VAL A 138 -14.34 -6.68 -15.91
N GLU A 139 -13.51 -6.44 -14.91
CA GLU A 139 -13.85 -6.63 -13.51
C GLU A 139 -14.09 -5.28 -12.86
N ARG A 140 -15.11 -5.20 -12.01
CA ARG A 140 -15.50 -4.02 -11.26
C ARG A 140 -15.41 -4.33 -9.77
N VAL A 141 -14.82 -3.40 -9.04
CA VAL A 141 -14.76 -3.39 -7.58
C VAL A 141 -15.54 -2.18 -7.11
N ASP A 142 -16.72 -2.39 -6.54
CA ASP A 142 -17.44 -1.35 -5.82
C ASP A 142 -16.92 -1.30 -4.38
N TRP A 143 -16.67 -0.10 -3.87
CA TRP A 143 -16.17 0.08 -2.51
C TRP A 143 -16.98 1.14 -1.77
N MET A 144 -17.36 0.85 -0.53
CA MET A 144 -18.24 1.71 0.26
C MET A 144 -17.81 1.77 1.73
N PRO A 145 -17.35 2.93 2.24
CA PRO A 145 -17.10 3.13 3.66
C PRO A 145 -18.37 2.94 4.49
N GLY A 146 -18.23 2.30 5.65
CA GLY A 146 -19.39 2.03 6.48
C GLY A 146 -19.08 1.64 7.92
N ARG A 147 -20.15 1.51 8.71
CA ARG A 147 -20.12 0.84 10.00
C ARG A 147 -20.65 -0.57 9.83
N PHE A 148 -20.06 -1.47 10.59
CA PHE A 148 -20.35 -2.89 10.49
C PHE A 148 -20.75 -3.43 11.85
N GLU A 149 -21.72 -4.33 11.84
CA GLU A 149 -22.01 -5.19 12.98
C GLU A 149 -21.14 -6.44 12.89
N PRO A 150 -20.37 -6.80 13.93
CA PRO A 150 -19.53 -7.99 13.92
C PRO A 150 -20.34 -9.25 13.57
N GLY A 151 -19.82 -10.04 12.63
CA GLY A 151 -20.41 -11.32 12.22
C GLY A 151 -19.59 -12.52 12.70
N GLU A 152 -20.05 -13.72 12.35
CA GLU A 152 -19.25 -14.94 12.49
C GLU A 152 -18.23 -15.02 11.34
N GLY A 153 -16.95 -14.70 11.60
CA GLY A 153 -15.87 -14.83 10.61
C GLY A 153 -14.77 -13.78 10.76
N ASP A 154 -13.76 -13.88 9.88
CA ASP A 154 -12.72 -12.86 9.72
C ASP A 154 -13.28 -11.71 8.85
N GLY A 155 -13.10 -10.47 9.27
CA GLY A 155 -13.58 -9.28 8.57
C GLY A 155 -14.39 -8.31 9.44
N PRO A 156 -14.87 -7.19 8.87
CA PRO A 156 -15.59 -6.17 9.64
C PRO A 156 -17.03 -6.61 10.02
N GLY A 157 -17.58 -7.64 9.36
CA GLY A 157 -18.93 -8.14 9.57
C GLY A 157 -19.94 -7.60 8.56
N THR A 158 -21.19 -7.42 8.97
CA THR A 158 -22.29 -6.98 8.09
C THR A 158 -22.37 -5.45 8.05
N LEU A 159 -22.38 -4.85 6.86
CA LEU A 159 -22.58 -3.41 6.70
C LEU A 159 -23.97 -2.98 7.22
N ILE A 160 -23.99 -2.11 8.23
CA ILE A 160 -25.23 -1.59 8.84
C ILE A 160 -25.49 -0.12 8.51
N GLU A 161 -24.45 0.65 8.16
CA GLU A 161 -24.56 2.07 7.85
C GLU A 161 -23.48 2.47 6.84
N LYS A 162 -23.85 3.25 5.80
CA LYS A 162 -22.88 3.88 4.90
C LYS A 162 -22.41 5.20 5.51
N THR A 163 -21.10 5.43 5.55
CA THR A 163 -20.51 6.58 6.26
C THR A 163 -19.75 7.54 5.38
N GLY A 164 -19.62 7.26 4.08
CA GLY A 164 -18.92 8.13 3.14
C GLY A 164 -19.24 7.80 1.68
N ALA A 165 -18.64 8.54 0.77
CA ALA A 165 -19.03 8.53 -0.64
C ALA A 165 -18.80 7.20 -1.40
N GLY A 166 -17.79 6.42 -1.04
CA GLY A 166 -17.44 5.22 -1.80
C GLY A 166 -17.03 5.52 -3.25
N GLY A 167 -17.03 4.47 -4.08
CA GLY A 167 -16.65 4.58 -5.48
C GLY A 167 -16.59 3.22 -6.15
N HIS A 168 -15.94 3.20 -7.31
CA HIS A 168 -15.66 1.96 -8.01
C HIS A 168 -14.33 2.00 -8.76
N LEU A 169 -13.75 0.83 -8.93
CA LEU A 169 -12.56 0.59 -9.74
C LEU A 169 -12.95 -0.33 -10.90
N HIS A 170 -12.47 -0.06 -12.10
CA HIS A 170 -12.53 -1.03 -13.20
C HIS A 170 -11.16 -1.51 -13.59
N PHE A 171 -11.08 -2.81 -13.80
CA PHE A 171 -9.93 -3.52 -14.27
C PHE A 171 -10.26 -4.20 -15.58
N ARG A 172 -9.38 -4.06 -16.58
CA ARG A 172 -9.54 -4.75 -17.86
C ARG A 172 -8.48 -5.83 -17.97
N ARG A 173 -8.88 -7.02 -18.41
CA ARG A 173 -7.95 -8.08 -18.74
C ARG A 173 -7.18 -7.73 -20.00
N VAL A 174 -5.86 -7.72 -19.92
CA VAL A 174 -4.92 -7.47 -21.01
C VAL A 174 -3.92 -8.62 -21.02
N ALA A 175 -3.91 -9.38 -22.10
CA ALA A 175 -3.19 -10.65 -22.20
C ALA A 175 -3.59 -11.61 -21.06
N ASP A 176 -2.67 -11.93 -20.16
CA ASP A 176 -2.80 -12.93 -19.11
C ASP A 176 -3.23 -12.35 -17.75
N CYS A 177 -3.36 -11.04 -17.61
CA CYS A 177 -3.60 -10.40 -16.31
C CYS A 177 -4.50 -9.17 -16.42
N TRP A 178 -4.85 -8.54 -15.29
CA TRP A 178 -5.69 -7.36 -15.25
C TRP A 178 -4.87 -6.06 -15.17
N GLN A 179 -5.45 -4.99 -15.71
CA GLN A 179 -4.93 -3.64 -15.58
C GLN A 179 -5.99 -2.70 -15.04
N LEU A 180 -5.65 -1.88 -14.04
CA LEU A 180 -6.52 -0.79 -13.60
C LEU A 180 -6.69 0.22 -14.75
N VAL A 181 -7.94 0.46 -15.15
CA VAL A 181 -8.29 1.41 -16.22
C VAL A 181 -9.15 2.57 -15.71
N GLU A 182 -9.83 2.41 -14.58
CA GLU A 182 -10.71 3.44 -14.02
C GLU A 182 -10.71 3.40 -12.48
N ASP A 183 -10.64 4.58 -11.84
CA ASP A 183 -10.84 4.82 -10.40
C ASP A 183 -11.80 6.01 -10.24
N ILE A 184 -13.09 5.70 -10.06
CA ILE A 184 -14.13 6.71 -9.81
C ILE A 184 -14.42 6.79 -8.32
N ARG A 185 -14.41 8.02 -7.80
CA ARG A 185 -14.76 8.32 -6.41
C ARG A 185 -16.03 9.13 -6.39
N ASN A 186 -17.08 8.62 -5.77
CA ASN A 186 -18.34 9.35 -5.72
C ASN A 186 -18.17 10.62 -4.87
N PRO A 187 -19.00 11.65 -5.07
CA PRO A 187 -19.08 12.76 -4.13
C PRO A 187 -19.73 12.28 -2.82
N GLU A 188 -19.33 12.87 -1.70
CA GLU A 188 -20.09 12.73 -0.45
C GLU A 188 -21.55 13.05 -0.74
N ALA A 189 -22.46 12.21 -0.27
CA ALA A 189 -23.88 12.49 -0.37
C ALA A 189 -24.11 13.81 0.39
N GLY A 190 -24.45 14.89 -0.33
CA GLY A 190 -24.72 16.18 0.28
C GLY A 190 -25.79 16.00 1.35
N GLY A 191 -25.41 16.26 2.61
CA GLY A 191 -26.33 16.32 3.74
C GLY A 191 -27.27 17.51 3.66
#